data_AF-A0AAN0N890-F1
#
_entry.id   AF-A0AAN0N890-F1
#
_cell.length_a   1.000
_cell.length_b   1.000
_cell.length_c   1.000
_cell.angle_alpha   90.00
_cell.angle_beta   90.00
_cell.angle_gamma   90.00
#
_symmetry.space_group_name_H-M   'P 1'
#
loop_
_entity.id
_entity.type
_entity.pdbx_description
1 polymer ?
#
loop_
_entity_poly.entity_id
_entity_poly.type
_entity_poly.pdbx_seq_one_letter_code
_entity_poly.pdbx_strand_id
1 'polypeptide(L)'
;MLTNGVNVIYLTRKNKNHNIDLSTITTNQNFSLCIIISFFNKSFTLPVMSPFIKCAKQSTLKGGSTILSTKRNGLSFNLSVIKNAIFNEVETKIIDGKLFEFRGPDSFLNGVENIYLRRRDNEDIVECKKNGSAISFSLEKHFENDSRWDFYTRINGQEIPLKIKKSIDIINDEDRYQVREKISTEIEDGLEVCMYMTEGSKTLSLWIANTKRIDEVICFAEGKTVYYNELNNPIIENLIVFESFFGKNYSGQPKYIYEYIKENCPEFKCVWSYNKEEHISGAEDCVKRGSKEYYRYLARAKYWVGNIVFPIHTKRKETIYLQTWHGTPLKRLGFDIEVEGPEVLARENFYIESRNWDYLISQNRYSTDIFKRAFKYKGKFLEVGYPHNDLLSNKVDDRKVEQIKNKIGLPKNKKVVLYAPTWRDDQATGSWEYEFGLALDFKELASKLSKDTVFLIRGHHLVNEILVSEEYKDFIYDVSKFDDVQDLALISDILITDYSSVFFDFSVTRKPILFYVYDYKEYKEKLRGFYVDMDKEMPGPLIYKQEDLINAIENIEEINEEYKLRYESFTRKYNYLDNGNCAQQVVEEVFR
;
A
#
# COMPACT_ATOMS: atom_id res chain seq x y z
N MET A 1 -17.00 70.07 -17.29
CA MET A 1 -16.35 70.37 -16.00
C MET A 1 -16.50 69.16 -15.10
N LEU A 2 -15.45 68.36 -14.98
CA LEU A 2 -15.22 67.47 -13.85
C LEU A 2 -13.81 67.81 -13.38
N THR A 3 -13.74 68.26 -12.15
CA THR A 3 -12.59 68.90 -11.50
C THR A 3 -11.39 67.96 -11.42
N ASN A 4 -10.24 68.49 -11.87
CA ASN A 4 -8.87 68.18 -11.49
C ASN A 4 -8.55 66.75 -11.00
N GLY A 5 -7.89 65.96 -11.86
CA GLY A 5 -6.91 65.00 -11.36
C GLY A 5 -6.82 63.59 -11.94
N VAL A 6 -7.51 63.21 -13.01
CA VAL A 6 -7.45 61.82 -13.49
C VAL A 6 -6.59 61.71 -14.76
N ASN A 7 -5.39 61.12 -14.63
CA ASN A 7 -4.62 60.64 -15.79
C ASN A 7 -5.07 59.20 -16.11
N VAL A 8 -5.54 58.97 -17.35
CA VAL A 8 -5.95 57.65 -17.85
C VAL A 8 -4.83 57.07 -18.70
N ILE A 9 -4.34 55.88 -18.34
CA ILE A 9 -3.30 55.17 -19.11
C ILE A 9 -3.95 54.02 -19.88
N TYR A 10 -3.81 54.03 -21.21
CA TYR A 10 -4.27 52.95 -22.08
C TYR A 10 -3.11 51.99 -22.36
N LEU A 11 -3.32 50.69 -22.11
CA LEU A 11 -2.37 49.64 -22.47
C LEU A 11 -2.98 48.76 -23.56
N THR A 12 -2.38 48.77 -24.75
CA THR A 12 -2.74 47.87 -25.85
C THR A 12 -1.66 46.84 -26.11
N ARG A 13 -2.07 45.60 -26.35
CA ARG A 13 -1.17 44.45 -26.49
C ARG A 13 -0.61 44.39 -27.90
N LYS A 14 0.67 44.72 -28.09
CA LYS A 14 1.44 44.36 -29.29
C LYS A 14 2.69 43.57 -28.90
N ASN A 15 2.60 42.26 -29.09
CA ASN A 15 3.66 41.24 -29.07
C ASN A 15 4.41 40.97 -27.76
N LYS A 16 4.93 39.73 -27.72
CA LYS A 16 5.44 39.01 -26.55
C LYS A 16 6.84 39.52 -26.20
N ASN A 17 7.02 39.88 -24.94
CA ASN A 17 8.26 40.29 -24.26
C ASN A 17 8.56 41.79 -24.36
N HIS A 18 8.09 42.54 -23.37
CA HIS A 18 8.91 43.44 -22.53
C HIS A 18 8.11 43.88 -21.30
N ASN A 19 8.84 44.17 -20.21
CA ASN A 19 8.29 44.75 -18.97
C ASN A 19 7.99 46.23 -19.20
N ILE A 20 6.85 46.70 -18.67
CA ILE A 20 6.47 48.12 -18.71
C ILE A 20 7.02 48.77 -17.44
N ASP A 21 7.87 49.78 -17.61
CA ASP A 21 8.36 50.60 -16.50
C ASP A 21 7.41 51.79 -16.30
N LEU A 22 6.77 51.87 -15.13
CA LEU A 22 5.86 52.96 -14.75
C LEU A 22 6.57 54.00 -13.85
N SER A 23 7.90 54.10 -13.97
CA SER A 23 8.78 54.92 -13.11
C SER A 23 8.50 56.42 -13.08
N THR A 24 7.58 56.95 -13.90
CA THR A 24 7.32 58.38 -14.02
C THR A 24 5.83 58.72 -13.88
N ILE A 25 5.26 58.46 -12.71
CA ILE A 25 4.09 59.22 -12.23
C ILE A 25 4.36 59.63 -10.79
N THR A 26 4.78 60.88 -10.60
CA THR A 26 4.94 61.52 -9.30
C THR A 26 3.91 62.63 -9.19
N THR A 27 3.02 62.54 -8.20
CA THR A 27 2.00 63.57 -8.01
C THR A 27 1.76 63.82 -6.52
N ASN A 28 1.64 65.08 -6.12
CA ASN A 28 1.56 65.53 -4.71
C ASN A 28 0.12 65.75 -4.18
N GLN A 29 -0.90 65.09 -4.75
CA GLN A 29 -2.28 65.15 -4.23
C GLN A 29 -2.95 63.77 -4.26
N ASN A 30 -4.00 63.58 -3.47
CA ASN A 30 -4.77 62.33 -3.42
C ASN A 30 -5.51 62.12 -4.75
N PHE A 31 -5.08 61.14 -5.55
CA PHE A 31 -5.76 60.76 -6.79
C PHE A 31 -6.38 59.37 -6.68
N SER A 32 -7.47 59.18 -7.42
CA SER A 32 -8.05 57.86 -7.69
C SER A 32 -7.46 57.34 -9.00
N LEU A 33 -6.60 56.34 -8.92
CA LEU A 33 -6.06 55.67 -10.11
C LEU A 33 -7.10 54.65 -10.62
N CYS A 34 -7.44 54.72 -11.91
CA CYS A 34 -8.31 53.74 -12.55
C CYS A 34 -7.55 53.09 -13.71
N ILE A 35 -7.34 51.77 -13.62
CA ILE A 35 -6.65 50.99 -14.65
C ILE A 35 -7.70 50.25 -15.47
N ILE A 36 -7.76 50.53 -16.77
CA ILE A 36 -8.65 49.85 -17.70
C ILE A 36 -7.84 48.80 -18.45
N ILE A 37 -8.18 47.52 -18.26
CA ILE A 37 -7.53 46.40 -18.94
C ILE A 37 -8.53 45.77 -19.91
N SER A 38 -8.22 45.75 -21.20
CA SER A 38 -9.05 45.13 -22.23
C SER A 38 -8.49 43.76 -22.61
N PHE A 39 -9.32 42.72 -22.48
CA PHE A 39 -9.07 41.40 -23.07
C PHE A 39 -10.26 41.05 -23.97
N PHE A 40 -9.98 40.74 -25.24
CA PHE A 40 -10.92 40.15 -26.20
C PHE A 40 -12.36 40.71 -26.10
N ASN A 41 -12.52 42.00 -26.42
CA ASN A 41 -13.81 42.71 -26.56
C ASN A 41 -14.73 42.77 -25.32
N LYS A 42 -14.20 42.63 -24.10
CA LYS A 42 -14.89 43.10 -22.89
C LYS A 42 -14.00 44.05 -22.08
N SER A 43 -14.57 45.16 -21.64
CA SER A 43 -13.93 46.19 -20.82
C SER A 43 -14.39 46.05 -19.37
N PHE A 44 -13.46 46.08 -18.41
CA PHE A 44 -13.77 46.07 -16.98
C PHE A 44 -13.16 47.31 -16.30
N THR A 45 -13.91 47.89 -15.37
CA THR A 45 -13.50 49.06 -14.59
C THR A 45 -13.44 48.65 -13.11
N LEU A 46 -12.30 48.85 -12.46
CA LEU A 46 -12.13 48.58 -11.03
C LEU A 46 -11.91 49.91 -10.27
N PRO A 47 -12.78 50.26 -9.32
CA PRO A 47 -12.56 51.41 -8.45
C PRO A 47 -11.60 51.04 -7.31
N VAL A 48 -10.58 51.87 -7.10
CA VAL A 48 -9.72 51.80 -5.90
C VAL A 48 -10.27 52.79 -4.89
N MET A 49 -10.93 52.31 -3.83
CA MET A 49 -11.30 53.14 -2.68
C MET A 49 -10.38 52.83 -1.49
N SER A 50 -9.80 53.88 -0.90
CA SER A 50 -9.01 53.84 0.34
C SER A 50 -9.63 54.84 1.33
N PRO A 51 -9.55 54.58 2.64
CA PRO A 51 -8.48 55.23 3.40
C PRO A 51 -7.85 54.28 4.41
N PHE A 52 -6.52 54.12 4.41
CA PHE A 52 -5.64 54.09 5.59
C PHE A 52 -4.20 53.80 5.12
N ILE A 53 -3.44 54.89 4.95
CA ILE A 53 -1.97 54.86 4.93
C ILE A 53 -1.52 55.77 6.07
N LYS A 54 -0.70 55.24 6.99
CA LYS A 54 0.22 56.05 7.80
C LYS A 54 1.50 55.27 8.16
N CYS A 55 2.61 55.88 7.74
CA CYS A 55 4.01 55.76 8.21
C CYS A 55 4.81 54.47 7.90
N ALA A 56 6.10 54.52 7.53
CA ALA A 56 7.05 55.64 7.53
C ALA A 56 8.27 55.42 6.58
N LYS A 57 8.81 56.58 6.16
CA LYS A 57 10.20 56.97 5.79
C LYS A 57 11.30 55.91 5.52
N GLN A 58 11.87 56.07 4.33
CA GLN A 58 13.27 55.90 3.88
C GLN A 58 14.34 55.41 4.87
N SER A 59 15.11 54.40 4.44
CA SER A 59 16.55 54.56 4.26
C SER A 59 17.04 53.85 2.99
N THR A 60 17.97 54.51 2.32
CA THR A 60 18.52 54.27 0.97
C THR A 60 19.34 52.99 0.84
N LEU A 61 19.23 52.31 -0.31
CA LEU A 61 20.37 51.67 -0.96
C LEU A 61 20.41 52.07 -2.45
N LYS A 62 21.56 52.61 -2.85
CA LYS A 62 21.92 52.96 -4.22
C LYS A 62 21.98 51.69 -5.07
N GLY A 63 21.41 51.77 -6.26
CA GLY A 63 21.69 50.87 -7.38
C GLY A 63 20.87 49.58 -7.37
N GLY A 64 19.86 49.52 -8.24
CA GLY A 64 19.16 48.27 -8.55
C GLY A 64 17.70 48.49 -8.91
N SER A 65 17.44 48.64 -10.20
CA SER A 65 16.12 48.52 -10.83
C SER A 65 15.37 47.25 -10.40
N THR A 66 14.07 47.36 -10.06
CA THR A 66 13.20 46.20 -9.81
C THR A 66 12.31 45.96 -11.02
N ILE A 67 12.55 44.86 -11.73
CA ILE A 67 11.73 44.39 -12.85
C ILE A 67 10.61 43.50 -12.30
N LEU A 68 9.34 43.86 -12.56
CA LEU A 68 8.17 43.02 -12.28
C LEU A 68 7.87 42.12 -13.49
N SER A 69 8.20 40.84 -13.39
CA SER A 69 7.81 39.81 -14.36
C SER A 69 6.58 39.05 -13.84
N THR A 70 5.48 39.09 -14.60
CA THR A 70 4.30 38.26 -14.34
C THR A 70 4.30 37.05 -15.29
N LYS A 71 4.36 35.83 -14.73
CA LYS A 71 3.96 34.61 -15.43
C LYS A 71 2.91 33.87 -14.59
N ARG A 72 1.68 33.94 -15.11
CA ARG A 72 0.46 33.15 -14.86
C ARG A 72 0.14 32.78 -13.40
N ASN A 73 -0.94 33.42 -12.93
CA ASN A 73 -1.81 33.06 -11.81
C ASN A 73 -1.13 32.94 -10.44
N GLY A 74 -0.91 34.10 -9.82
CA GLY A 74 -0.65 34.20 -8.39
C GLY A 74 -0.27 35.63 -8.02
N LEU A 75 -1.09 36.29 -7.20
CA LEU A 75 -0.73 37.51 -6.49
C LEU A 75 0.55 37.23 -5.67
N SER A 76 1.69 37.71 -6.16
CA SER A 76 2.92 37.72 -5.38
C SER A 76 2.84 38.87 -4.37
N PHE A 77 2.34 38.57 -3.17
CA PHE A 77 2.52 39.46 -2.03
C PHE A 77 4.01 39.59 -1.71
N ASN A 78 4.39 40.78 -1.28
CA ASN A 78 5.75 41.16 -0.94
C ASN A 78 6.23 40.34 0.29
N LEU A 79 6.80 39.17 0.02
CA LEU A 79 7.32 38.14 0.94
C LEU A 79 8.50 38.61 1.83
N SER A 80 8.85 39.89 1.80
CA SER A 80 9.94 40.46 2.61
C SER A 80 9.50 40.85 4.03
N VAL A 81 8.19 41.05 4.26
CA VAL A 81 7.63 41.39 5.59
C VAL A 81 7.19 40.15 6.37
N ILE A 82 6.91 39.03 5.70
CA ILE A 82 6.74 37.72 6.35
C ILE A 82 8.11 37.03 6.32
N LYS A 83 9.06 37.58 7.09
CA LYS A 83 10.25 36.84 7.51
C LYS A 83 9.78 35.70 8.41
N ASN A 84 9.55 34.55 7.79
CA ASN A 84 9.83 33.22 8.29
C ASN A 84 10.05 33.10 9.79
N ALA A 85 9.16 32.42 10.49
CA ALA A 85 9.62 31.54 11.56
C ALA A 85 10.42 30.41 10.86
N ILE A 86 11.74 30.46 10.99
CA ILE A 86 12.66 29.39 10.58
C ILE A 86 12.97 28.64 11.88
N PHE A 87 12.59 27.37 11.96
CA PHE A 87 12.71 26.57 13.18
C PHE A 87 14.05 25.81 13.15
N ASN A 88 14.83 25.97 14.22
CA ASN A 88 15.96 25.10 14.53
C ASN A 88 15.73 24.33 15.85
N GLU A 89 14.88 24.84 16.75
CA GLU A 89 14.59 24.29 18.07
C GLU A 89 13.11 24.54 18.38
N VAL A 90 12.31 23.49 18.58
CA VAL A 90 10.96 23.56 19.14
C VAL A 90 10.96 22.68 20.37
N GLU A 91 10.83 23.27 21.55
CA GLU A 91 10.65 22.50 22.79
C GLU A 91 9.18 22.12 22.91
N THR A 92 8.93 20.81 22.99
CA THR A 92 7.60 20.25 23.20
C THR A 92 7.46 19.81 24.65
N LYS A 93 6.44 20.31 25.34
CA LYS A 93 6.09 19.89 26.70
C LYS A 93 4.69 19.32 26.71
N ILE A 94 4.55 18.11 27.23
CA ILE A 94 3.26 17.50 27.52
C ILE A 94 2.96 17.73 29.00
N ILE A 95 1.80 18.29 29.28
CA ILE A 95 1.29 18.50 30.64
C ILE A 95 0.07 17.59 30.78
N ASP A 96 0.14 16.64 31.70
CA ASP A 96 -0.94 15.69 32.05
C ASP A 96 -1.48 14.86 30.85
N GLY A 97 -0.59 14.49 29.92
CA GLY A 97 -0.89 13.61 28.78
C GLY A 97 -1.76 14.21 27.66
N LYS A 98 -2.47 15.32 27.90
CA LYS A 98 -3.53 15.80 26.98
C LYS A 98 -3.37 17.26 26.57
N LEU A 99 -2.49 18.01 27.24
CA LEU A 99 -2.14 19.38 26.92
C LEU A 99 -0.74 19.41 26.28
N PHE A 100 -0.67 19.92 25.07
CA PHE A 100 0.57 20.10 24.32
C PHE A 100 0.98 21.56 24.38
N GLU A 101 2.25 21.84 24.66
CA GLU A 101 2.86 23.16 24.54
C GLU A 101 4.08 23.09 23.61
N PHE A 102 4.14 24.01 22.66
CA PHE A 102 5.22 24.16 21.68
C PHE A 102 5.83 25.53 21.86
N ARG A 103 7.12 25.59 22.16
CA ARG A 103 7.84 26.86 22.26
C ARG A 103 8.77 27.02 21.07
N GLY A 104 8.62 28.13 20.35
CA GLY A 104 9.56 28.55 19.30
C GLY A 104 10.38 29.78 19.71
N PRO A 105 11.26 30.28 18.82
CA PRO A 105 12.01 31.52 19.05
C PRO A 105 11.06 32.73 19.18
N ASP A 106 11.47 33.85 19.77
CA ASP A 106 10.60 35.01 20.05
C ASP A 106 9.88 35.63 18.83
N SER A 107 10.33 35.32 17.61
CA SER A 107 9.69 35.71 16.35
C SER A 107 8.60 34.75 15.86
N PHE A 108 8.44 33.60 16.51
CA PHE A 108 7.64 32.43 16.10
C PHE A 108 6.17 32.76 15.75
N LEU A 109 5.56 33.73 16.44
CA LEU A 109 4.12 34.04 16.31
C LEU A 109 3.84 35.51 16.06
N ASN A 110 4.84 36.31 15.72
CA ASN A 110 4.63 37.74 15.51
C ASN A 110 3.74 37.97 14.29
N GLY A 111 2.61 38.66 14.49
CA GLY A 111 1.60 38.90 13.44
C GLY A 111 0.59 37.78 13.21
N VAL A 112 0.63 36.70 14.01
CA VAL A 112 -0.33 35.59 13.96
C VAL A 112 -1.41 35.83 15.01
N GLU A 113 -2.65 36.05 14.57
CA GLU A 113 -3.80 36.39 15.44
C GLU A 113 -4.37 35.16 16.14
N ASN A 114 -4.75 34.14 15.36
CA ASN A 114 -5.35 32.90 15.87
C ASN A 114 -4.69 31.69 15.21
N ILE A 115 -4.43 30.63 15.99
CA ILE A 115 -3.89 29.36 15.52
C ILE A 115 -4.84 28.26 15.93
N TYR A 116 -5.05 27.29 15.05
CA TYR A 116 -5.83 26.11 15.36
C TYR A 116 -5.31 24.92 14.58
N LEU A 117 -5.64 23.74 15.08
CA LEU A 117 -5.48 22.47 14.39
C LEU A 117 -6.77 22.16 13.65
N ARG A 118 -6.64 21.59 12.46
CA ARG A 118 -7.75 21.00 11.72
C ARG A 118 -7.43 19.56 11.40
N ARG A 119 -8.36 18.66 11.67
CA ARG A 119 -8.20 17.23 11.34
C ARG A 119 -8.34 17.03 9.82
N ARG A 120 -7.71 15.97 9.29
CA ARG A 120 -7.68 15.71 7.84
C ARG A 120 -8.84 14.87 7.30
N ASP A 121 -9.29 13.96 8.13
CA ASP A 121 -10.33 12.96 7.86
C ASP A 121 -11.73 13.44 8.26
N ASN A 122 -11.83 14.51 9.05
CA ASN A 122 -13.08 15.17 9.39
C ASN A 122 -12.89 16.70 9.50
N GLU A 123 -13.97 17.43 9.82
CA GLU A 123 -13.93 18.90 9.97
C GLU A 123 -13.65 19.37 11.39
N ASP A 124 -13.12 18.52 12.28
CA ASP A 124 -12.80 18.89 13.66
C ASP A 124 -11.73 19.99 13.70
N ILE A 125 -11.95 20.97 14.57
CA ILE A 125 -11.07 22.12 14.77
C ILE A 125 -10.76 22.25 16.26
N VAL A 126 -9.48 22.40 16.58
CA VAL A 126 -9.01 22.62 17.96
C VAL A 126 -8.24 23.93 18.03
N GLU A 127 -8.79 24.90 18.74
CA GLU A 127 -8.14 26.20 18.94
C GLU A 127 -6.89 26.07 19.81
N CYS A 128 -5.83 26.77 19.40
CA CYS A 128 -4.59 26.84 20.16
C CYS A 128 -4.51 28.16 20.93
N LYS A 129 -4.10 28.09 22.19
CA LYS A 129 -3.75 29.23 23.03
C LYS A 129 -2.33 29.67 22.73
N LYS A 130 -2.11 30.98 22.63
CA LYS A 130 -0.80 31.57 22.38
C LYS A 130 -0.31 32.31 23.63
N ASN A 131 0.87 31.92 24.12
CA ASN A 131 1.54 32.52 25.28
C ASN A 131 2.96 32.95 24.89
N GLY A 132 3.13 34.20 24.45
CA GLY A 132 4.42 34.69 23.96
C GLY A 132 4.86 33.96 22.71
N SER A 133 5.99 33.24 22.78
CA SER A 133 6.50 32.35 21.74
C SER A 133 6.03 30.89 21.89
N ALA A 134 5.11 30.61 22.81
CA ALA A 134 4.52 29.30 23.01
C ALA A 134 3.10 29.19 22.42
N ILE A 135 2.78 28.04 21.83
CA ILE A 135 1.42 27.62 21.45
C ILE A 135 1.05 26.45 22.34
N SER A 136 -0.14 26.45 22.94
CA SER A 136 -0.67 25.29 23.63
C SER A 136 -2.07 24.91 23.19
N PHE A 137 -2.39 23.63 23.18
CA PHE A 137 -3.73 23.13 22.84
C PHE A 137 -4.02 21.82 23.57
N SER A 138 -5.30 21.51 23.74
CA SER A 138 -5.76 20.26 24.34
C SER A 138 -6.49 19.42 23.30
N LEU A 139 -6.15 18.14 23.23
CA LEU A 139 -6.82 17.15 22.38
C LEU A 139 -7.71 16.20 23.18
N GLU A 140 -8.03 16.54 24.43
CA GLU A 140 -8.79 15.69 25.37
C GLU A 140 -10.10 15.13 24.79
N LYS A 141 -10.77 15.87 23.90
CA LYS A 141 -12.03 15.45 23.25
C LYS A 141 -11.86 14.85 21.85
N HIS A 142 -10.65 14.86 21.30
CA HIS A 142 -10.36 14.48 19.92
C HIS A 142 -9.17 13.51 19.81
N PHE A 143 -8.86 12.79 20.90
CA PHE A 143 -7.76 11.85 20.95
C PHE A 143 -8.16 10.52 20.32
N GLU A 144 -7.71 10.30 19.09
CA GLU A 144 -8.01 9.09 18.32
C GLU A 144 -6.73 8.55 17.66
N ASN A 145 -6.56 7.23 17.68
CA ASN A 145 -5.43 6.56 17.05
C ASN A 145 -5.46 6.74 15.52
N ASP A 146 -4.29 6.96 14.92
CA ASP A 146 -4.09 7.30 13.51
C ASP A 146 -4.74 8.63 13.06
N SER A 147 -5.02 9.55 14.00
CA SER A 147 -5.57 10.87 13.68
C SER A 147 -4.48 11.86 13.25
N ARG A 148 -4.79 12.65 12.22
CA ARG A 148 -3.84 13.59 11.60
C ARG A 148 -4.40 14.99 11.59
N TRP A 149 -3.56 15.94 11.97
CA TRP A 149 -3.94 17.34 12.14
C TRP A 149 -2.96 18.27 11.43
N ASP A 150 -3.48 19.32 10.82
CA ASP A 150 -2.71 20.39 10.21
C ASP A 150 -2.91 21.69 10.99
N PHE A 151 -1.82 22.43 11.16
CA PHE A 151 -1.89 23.74 11.81
C PHE A 151 -2.27 24.84 10.80
N TYR A 152 -3.25 25.64 11.16
CA TYR A 152 -3.75 26.78 10.41
C TYR A 152 -3.71 28.06 11.24
N THR A 153 -3.68 29.18 10.55
CA THR A 153 -3.92 30.50 11.11
C THR A 153 -4.93 31.26 10.28
N ARG A 154 -5.57 32.27 10.88
CA ARG A 154 -6.41 33.24 10.15
C ARG A 154 -5.71 34.59 10.09
N ILE A 155 -5.61 35.15 8.89
CA ILE A 155 -5.15 36.51 8.65
C ILE A 155 -6.22 37.21 7.81
N ASN A 156 -6.79 38.30 8.34
CA ASN A 156 -7.85 39.07 7.67
C ASN A 156 -9.05 38.23 7.19
N GLY A 157 -9.46 37.24 8.01
CA GLY A 157 -10.57 36.34 7.69
C GLY A 157 -10.25 35.24 6.67
N GLN A 158 -9.03 35.16 6.15
CA GLN A 158 -8.57 34.05 5.31
C GLN A 158 -7.80 33.03 6.13
N GLU A 159 -8.16 31.77 5.97
CA GLU A 159 -7.45 30.63 6.53
C GLU A 159 -6.18 30.36 5.72
N ILE A 160 -5.06 30.25 6.44
CA ILE A 160 -3.73 30.05 5.86
C ILE A 160 -3.04 28.92 6.61
N PRO A 161 -2.59 27.86 5.93
CA PRO A 161 -1.79 26.82 6.55
C PRO A 161 -0.48 27.39 7.13
N LEU A 162 -0.10 26.99 8.34
CA LEU A 162 1.19 27.36 8.94
C LEU A 162 2.32 26.57 8.28
N LYS A 163 3.23 27.26 7.60
CA LYS A 163 4.31 26.65 6.80
C LYS A 163 5.70 26.86 7.38
N ILE A 164 6.59 25.89 7.15
CA ILE A 164 7.99 25.92 7.60
C ILE A 164 8.97 26.29 6.46
N LYS A 165 9.88 27.25 6.69
CA LYS A 165 10.66 27.96 5.63
C LYS A 165 12.13 27.53 5.39
N LYS A 166 12.65 26.45 5.97
CA LYS A 166 13.97 25.85 5.61
C LYS A 166 13.77 24.41 5.15
N SER A 167 14.02 24.07 3.88
CA SER A 167 15.34 23.69 3.30
C SER A 167 15.86 22.36 3.82
N ILE A 168 15.07 21.30 3.69
CA ILE A 168 15.63 19.99 3.46
C ILE A 168 15.68 19.87 1.94
N ASP A 169 16.85 19.57 1.38
CA ASP A 169 16.92 19.21 -0.04
C ASP A 169 16.00 18.00 -0.22
N ILE A 170 14.82 18.24 -0.79
CA ILE A 170 13.85 17.21 -1.12
C ILE A 170 14.47 16.48 -2.32
N ILE A 171 14.86 15.23 -2.10
CA ILE A 171 15.48 14.43 -3.16
C ILE A 171 14.42 13.97 -4.17
N ASN A 172 13.13 13.85 -3.78
CA ASN A 172 12.03 13.64 -4.73
C ASN A 172 10.62 14.04 -4.19
N ASP A 173 9.70 14.42 -5.08
CA ASP A 173 8.28 14.83 -4.85
C ASP A 173 7.36 13.66 -4.39
N GLU A 174 7.91 12.50 -4.02
CA GLU A 174 7.16 11.31 -3.60
C GLU A 174 7.24 11.02 -2.07
N ASP A 175 7.94 11.88 -1.33
CA ASP A 175 8.32 11.66 0.07
C ASP A 175 7.34 12.33 1.05
N ARG A 176 6.26 11.62 1.37
CA ARG A 176 5.19 12.09 2.27
C ARG A 176 5.57 12.25 3.75
N TYR A 177 6.80 11.90 4.17
CA TYR A 177 7.17 11.85 5.58
C TYR A 177 8.64 12.23 5.80
N GLN A 178 8.92 13.50 6.02
CA GLN A 178 10.22 13.92 6.54
C GLN A 178 10.09 14.16 8.04
N VAL A 179 10.38 13.13 8.83
CA VAL A 179 10.64 13.23 10.27
C VAL A 179 12.15 13.19 10.42
N ARG A 180 12.80 14.34 10.65
CA ARG A 180 14.25 14.37 10.92
C ARG A 180 14.58 14.11 12.38
N GLU A 181 13.65 14.40 13.28
CA GLU A 181 13.78 14.10 14.70
C GLU A 181 12.44 13.54 15.19
N LYS A 182 12.47 12.33 15.74
CA LYS A 182 11.36 11.75 16.49
C LYS A 182 11.17 12.59 17.77
N ILE A 183 10.36 13.64 17.69
CA ILE A 183 9.80 14.28 18.88
C ILE A 183 8.55 13.48 19.22
N SER A 184 8.75 12.37 19.91
CA SER A 184 7.67 11.54 20.42
C SER A 184 7.72 11.49 21.94
N THR A 185 6.56 11.57 22.55
CA THR A 185 6.39 11.35 23.97
C THR A 185 5.26 10.33 24.11
N GLU A 186 5.51 9.28 24.89
CA GLU A 186 4.49 8.31 25.24
C GLU A 186 3.46 8.98 26.17
N ILE A 187 2.18 8.85 25.83
CA ILE A 187 1.10 9.58 26.51
C ILE A 187 0.29 8.66 27.41
N GLU A 188 -0.25 7.57 26.85
CA GLU A 188 -1.03 6.52 27.52
C GLU A 188 -0.84 5.22 26.68
N ASP A 189 -0.73 4.05 27.33
CA ASP A 189 -0.75 2.69 26.74
C ASP A 189 -0.23 2.55 25.30
N GLY A 190 1.06 2.86 25.04
CA GLY A 190 1.70 2.64 23.74
C GLY A 190 1.30 3.59 22.60
N LEU A 191 0.61 4.71 22.90
CA LEU A 191 0.33 5.79 21.96
C LEU A 191 1.40 6.89 22.04
N GLU A 192 1.91 7.28 20.87
CA GLU A 192 2.89 8.34 20.69
C GLU A 192 2.30 9.49 19.86
N VAL A 193 2.76 10.70 20.14
CA VAL A 193 2.48 11.86 19.30
C VAL A 193 3.74 12.19 18.51
N CYS A 194 3.65 12.13 17.18
CA CYS A 194 4.75 12.45 16.28
C CYS A 194 4.43 13.74 15.51
N MET A 195 5.35 14.69 15.56
CA MET A 195 5.32 15.87 14.70
C MET A 195 6.04 15.59 13.39
N TYR A 196 5.43 15.99 12.28
CA TYR A 196 6.02 15.80 10.95
C TYR A 196 5.57 16.86 9.97
N MET A 197 6.33 17.02 8.88
CA MET A 197 5.96 17.92 7.79
C MET A 197 5.22 17.16 6.70
N THR A 198 4.18 17.77 6.16
CA THR A 198 3.40 17.19 5.07
C THR A 198 3.48 18.03 3.80
N GLU A 199 3.54 17.33 2.67
CA GLU A 199 3.92 17.93 1.38
C GLU A 199 2.80 18.73 0.70
N GLY A 200 1.53 18.32 0.84
CA GLY A 200 0.40 18.96 0.15
C GLY A 200 0.27 20.47 0.41
N SER A 201 0.82 20.94 1.53
CA SER A 201 0.73 22.33 1.95
C SER A 201 2.01 22.91 2.55
N LYS A 202 3.09 22.14 2.68
CA LYS A 202 4.26 22.48 3.51
C LYS A 202 3.84 22.87 4.94
N THR A 203 2.81 22.21 5.46
CA THR A 203 2.24 22.52 6.76
C THR A 203 3.02 21.87 7.88
N LEU A 204 3.08 22.58 9.01
CA LEU A 204 3.29 21.94 10.29
C LEU A 204 2.08 21.01 10.55
N SER A 205 2.34 19.74 10.84
CA SER A 205 1.31 18.73 11.05
C SER A 205 1.61 17.90 12.30
N LEU A 206 0.56 17.37 12.91
CA LEU A 206 0.59 16.47 14.07
C LEU A 206 0.01 15.12 13.65
N TRP A 207 0.67 14.03 14.03
CA TRP A 207 0.13 12.68 13.93
C TRP A 207 0.07 12.05 15.31
N ILE A 208 -1.09 11.51 15.65
CA ILE A 208 -1.28 10.71 16.86
C ILE A 208 -1.45 9.28 16.39
N ALA A 209 -0.51 8.42 16.74
CA ALA A 209 -0.56 7.03 16.37
C ALA A 209 0.23 6.17 17.36
N ASN A 210 0.00 4.87 17.34
CA ASN A 210 0.85 3.94 18.06
C ASN A 210 2.33 4.08 17.64
N THR A 211 3.26 4.00 18.60
CA THR A 211 4.71 4.06 18.39
C THR A 211 5.17 3.21 17.20
N LYS A 212 4.71 1.96 17.15
CA LYS A 212 5.09 1.01 16.09
C LYS A 212 4.70 1.53 14.71
N ARG A 213 3.52 2.15 14.59
CA ARG A 213 3.01 2.70 13.33
C ARG A 213 3.82 3.91 12.88
N ILE A 214 4.23 4.77 13.82
CA ILE A 214 5.12 5.90 13.56
C ILE A 214 6.49 5.40 13.08
N ASP A 215 7.09 4.48 13.83
CA ASP A 215 8.41 3.93 13.53
C ASP A 215 8.43 3.23 12.16
N GLU A 216 7.37 2.48 11.81
CA GLU A 216 7.20 1.88 10.49
C GLU A 216 7.21 2.94 9.38
N VAL A 217 6.40 3.99 9.51
CA VAL A 217 6.30 5.05 8.47
C VAL A 217 7.62 5.81 8.33
N ILE A 218 8.28 6.14 9.43
CA ILE A 218 9.60 6.78 9.41
C ILE A 218 10.61 5.86 8.72
N CYS A 219 10.65 4.58 9.09
CA CYS A 219 11.56 3.60 8.49
C CYS A 219 11.37 3.51 6.97
N PHE A 220 10.12 3.45 6.50
CA PHE A 220 9.82 3.46 5.06
C PHE A 220 10.32 4.74 4.38
N ALA A 221 10.17 5.90 5.00
CA ALA A 221 10.57 7.18 4.41
C ALA A 221 12.10 7.37 4.37
N GLU A 222 12.79 7.03 5.46
CA GLU A 222 14.25 7.00 5.49
C GLU A 222 14.80 6.02 4.44
N GLY A 223 14.16 4.86 4.31
CA GLY A 223 14.49 3.87 3.32
C GLY A 223 14.34 4.39 1.88
N LYS A 224 13.25 5.10 1.56
CA LYS A 224 13.10 5.76 0.25
C LYS A 224 14.19 6.80 -0.01
N THR A 225 14.58 7.55 1.00
CA THR A 225 15.72 8.48 0.89
C THR A 225 17.01 7.73 0.53
N VAL A 226 17.26 6.57 1.14
CA VAL A 226 18.39 5.70 0.78
C VAL A 226 18.26 5.21 -0.67
N TYR A 227 17.08 4.75 -1.10
CA TYR A 227 16.84 4.31 -2.48
C TYR A 227 17.29 5.38 -3.49
N TYR A 228 16.81 6.61 -3.33
CA TYR A 228 17.12 7.71 -4.25
C TYR A 228 18.59 8.12 -4.23
N ASN A 229 19.23 8.12 -3.06
CA ASN A 229 20.67 8.39 -2.96
C ASN A 229 21.52 7.33 -3.69
N GLU A 230 21.09 6.06 -3.63
CA GLU A 230 21.78 4.93 -4.24
C GLU A 230 21.60 4.86 -5.77
N LEU A 231 20.67 5.64 -6.36
CA LEU A 231 20.49 5.67 -7.82
C LEU A 231 21.73 6.19 -8.58
N ASN A 232 22.57 6.99 -7.92
CA ASN A 232 23.83 7.48 -8.49
C ASN A 232 24.92 6.40 -8.55
N ASN A 233 24.74 5.29 -7.84
CA ASN A 233 25.65 4.15 -7.87
C ASN A 233 25.29 3.22 -9.04
N PRO A 234 26.27 2.46 -9.57
CA PRO A 234 26.00 1.50 -10.65
C PRO A 234 25.08 0.37 -10.16
N ILE A 235 24.24 -0.11 -11.08
CA ILE A 235 23.51 -1.36 -10.92
C ILE A 235 24.50 -2.52 -10.80
N ILE A 236 24.12 -3.51 -9.99
CA ILE A 236 24.80 -4.79 -9.88
C ILE A 236 24.07 -5.76 -10.82
N GLU A 237 24.67 -6.04 -11.97
CA GLU A 237 24.02 -6.77 -13.09
C GLU A 237 23.54 -8.18 -12.72
N ASN A 238 24.19 -8.85 -11.78
CA ASN A 238 23.84 -10.20 -11.32
C ASN A 238 23.08 -10.21 -9.99
N LEU A 239 22.54 -9.08 -9.53
CA LEU A 239 21.78 -9.01 -8.26
C LEU A 239 20.27 -9.11 -8.50
N ILE A 240 19.63 -10.02 -7.77
CA ILE A 240 18.19 -10.25 -7.76
C ILE A 240 17.64 -10.02 -6.36
N VAL A 241 16.58 -9.21 -6.26
CA VAL A 241 15.81 -9.03 -5.02
C VAL A 241 14.50 -9.79 -5.15
N PHE A 242 14.25 -10.71 -4.23
CA PHE A 242 13.02 -11.49 -4.13
C PHE A 242 12.16 -11.00 -2.97
N GLU A 243 10.84 -11.00 -3.17
CA GLU A 243 9.88 -10.74 -2.11
C GLU A 243 8.57 -11.50 -2.34
N SER A 244 8.00 -12.04 -1.26
CA SER A 244 6.67 -12.64 -1.29
C SER A 244 5.76 -12.03 -0.23
N PHE A 245 4.55 -11.63 -0.65
CA PHE A 245 3.48 -11.08 0.21
C PHE A 245 3.95 -10.00 1.20
N PHE A 246 4.60 -8.94 0.69
CA PHE A 246 5.17 -7.85 1.50
C PHE A 246 6.28 -8.30 2.46
N GLY A 247 7.05 -9.33 2.08
CA GLY A 247 8.11 -9.91 2.88
C GLY A 247 7.62 -10.74 4.06
N LYS A 248 6.33 -11.11 4.11
CA LYS A 248 5.76 -11.90 5.21
C LYS A 248 6.13 -13.38 5.13
N ASN A 249 6.39 -13.91 3.94
CA ASN A 249 6.55 -15.34 3.72
C ASN A 249 7.76 -15.64 2.83
N TYR A 250 8.33 -16.83 3.02
CA TYR A 250 9.16 -17.52 2.03
C TYR A 250 8.26 -18.53 1.29
N SER A 251 7.54 -18.06 0.27
CA SER A 251 6.53 -18.86 -0.45
C SER A 251 6.12 -18.26 -1.79
N GLY A 252 5.20 -18.94 -2.50
CA GLY A 252 4.65 -18.51 -3.79
C GLY A 252 5.68 -18.58 -4.92
N GLN A 253 5.33 -18.07 -6.10
CA GLN A 253 6.22 -18.13 -7.27
C GLN A 253 7.66 -17.63 -7.02
N PRO A 254 7.88 -16.52 -6.28
CA PRO A 254 9.24 -16.05 -6.01
C PRO A 254 10.13 -17.11 -5.37
N LYS A 255 9.59 -17.97 -4.48
CA LYS A 255 10.37 -19.01 -3.77
C LYS A 255 10.91 -20.03 -4.76
N TYR A 256 10.06 -20.52 -5.62
CA TYR A 256 10.40 -21.60 -6.55
C TYR A 256 11.30 -21.12 -7.69
N ILE A 257 11.16 -19.85 -8.11
CA ILE A 257 12.12 -19.20 -9.02
C ILE A 257 13.50 -19.10 -8.33
N TYR A 258 13.54 -18.66 -7.07
CA TYR A 258 14.78 -18.55 -6.32
C TYR A 258 15.45 -19.91 -6.09
N GLU A 259 14.71 -20.94 -5.71
CA GLU A 259 15.25 -22.29 -5.51
C GLU A 259 15.87 -22.81 -6.82
N TYR A 260 15.21 -22.60 -7.95
CA TYR A 260 15.77 -22.94 -9.27
C TYR A 260 17.07 -22.17 -9.57
N ILE A 261 17.07 -20.83 -9.39
CA ILE A 261 18.26 -19.99 -9.64
C ILE A 261 19.41 -20.37 -8.74
N LYS A 262 19.15 -20.60 -7.45
CA LYS A 262 20.18 -21.00 -6.47
C LYS A 262 20.88 -22.29 -6.90
N GLU A 263 20.15 -23.25 -7.45
CA GLU A 263 20.70 -24.54 -7.86
C GLU A 263 21.38 -24.50 -9.24
N ASN A 264 20.87 -23.69 -10.18
CA ASN A 264 21.25 -23.78 -11.60
C ASN A 264 22.00 -22.56 -12.14
N CYS A 265 21.96 -21.43 -11.43
CA CYS A 265 22.52 -20.15 -11.88
C CYS A 265 23.35 -19.48 -10.75
N PRO A 266 24.46 -20.10 -10.31
CA PRO A 266 25.27 -19.66 -9.16
C PRO A 266 25.95 -18.30 -9.36
N GLU A 267 25.97 -17.77 -10.59
CA GLU A 267 26.44 -16.44 -10.92
C GLU A 267 25.54 -15.33 -10.37
N PHE A 268 24.26 -15.61 -10.10
CA PHE A 268 23.34 -14.63 -9.53
C PHE A 268 23.46 -14.56 -8.01
N LYS A 269 23.46 -13.32 -7.52
CA LYS A 269 23.37 -13.00 -6.10
C LYS A 269 21.92 -12.74 -5.75
N CYS A 270 21.37 -13.55 -4.84
CA CYS A 270 19.98 -13.48 -4.46
C CYS A 270 19.84 -12.85 -3.07
N VAL A 271 19.11 -11.74 -2.98
CA VAL A 271 18.71 -11.11 -1.72
C VAL A 271 17.23 -11.36 -1.50
N TRP A 272 16.85 -11.76 -0.30
CA TRP A 272 15.46 -12.00 0.04
C TRP A 272 14.92 -10.96 1.03
N SER A 273 13.76 -10.38 0.71
CA SER A 273 13.00 -9.52 1.61
C SER A 273 12.13 -10.39 2.53
N TYR A 274 12.53 -10.57 3.80
CA TYR A 274 11.83 -11.39 4.78
C TYR A 274 11.74 -10.68 6.13
N ASN A 275 10.54 -10.61 6.69
CA ASN A 275 10.28 -9.89 7.94
C ASN A 275 10.53 -10.74 9.19
N LYS A 276 10.77 -12.05 9.04
CA LYS A 276 11.19 -12.93 10.13
C LYS A 276 12.71 -12.91 10.26
N GLU A 277 13.20 -13.27 11.44
CA GLU A 277 14.65 -13.29 11.73
C GLU A 277 15.36 -14.53 11.13
N GLU A 278 14.61 -15.45 10.54
CA GLU A 278 15.14 -16.67 9.93
C GLU A 278 15.91 -16.35 8.65
N HIS A 279 17.12 -16.90 8.54
CA HIS A 279 17.90 -16.81 7.32
C HIS A 279 17.42 -17.82 6.27
N ILE A 280 17.23 -17.37 5.04
CA ILE A 280 16.85 -18.23 3.91
C ILE A 280 18.10 -18.88 3.33
N SER A 281 18.12 -20.21 3.31
CA SER A 281 19.28 -20.98 2.85
C SER A 281 19.68 -20.61 1.43
N GLY A 282 20.93 -20.17 1.23
CA GLY A 282 21.51 -19.83 -0.07
C GLY A 282 21.38 -18.38 -0.51
N ALA A 283 20.68 -17.54 0.26
CA ALA A 283 20.59 -16.12 -0.04
C ALA A 283 21.92 -15.44 0.31
N GLU A 284 22.35 -14.48 -0.50
CA GLU A 284 23.47 -13.58 -0.20
C GLU A 284 23.16 -12.73 1.04
N ASP A 285 21.89 -12.32 1.16
CA ASP A 285 21.40 -11.55 2.31
C ASP A 285 19.90 -11.75 2.51
N CYS A 286 19.44 -11.55 3.74
CA CYS A 286 18.04 -11.55 4.14
C CYS A 286 17.73 -10.23 4.86
N VAL A 287 16.95 -9.37 4.21
CA VAL A 287 16.67 -8.01 4.68
C VAL A 287 15.20 -7.85 5.05
N LYS A 288 14.94 -7.09 6.12
CA LYS A 288 13.57 -6.75 6.50
C LYS A 288 12.98 -5.73 5.54
N ARG A 289 11.74 -5.92 5.09
CA ARG A 289 11.04 -4.95 4.24
C ARG A 289 10.97 -3.60 4.94
N GLY A 290 11.28 -2.54 4.20
CA GLY A 290 11.29 -1.16 4.71
C GLY A 290 12.60 -0.72 5.34
N SER A 291 13.52 -1.64 5.65
CA SER A 291 14.86 -1.29 6.15
C SER A 291 15.70 -0.53 5.11
N LYS A 292 16.71 0.21 5.58
CA LYS A 292 17.65 0.95 4.70
C LYS A 292 18.37 0.01 3.72
N GLU A 293 18.80 -1.17 4.18
CA GLU A 293 19.45 -2.17 3.32
C GLU A 293 18.50 -2.67 2.22
N TYR A 294 17.24 -2.96 2.56
CA TYR A 294 16.22 -3.36 1.59
C TYR A 294 16.10 -2.35 0.44
N TYR A 295 16.03 -1.06 0.76
CA TYR A 295 15.95 -0.02 -0.26
C TYR A 295 17.26 0.18 -1.02
N ARG A 296 18.42 0.01 -0.38
CA ARG A 296 19.72 0.01 -1.07
C ARG A 296 19.79 -1.12 -2.10
N TYR A 297 19.37 -2.33 -1.74
CA TYR A 297 19.32 -3.46 -2.67
C TYR A 297 18.35 -3.20 -3.82
N LEU A 298 17.14 -2.71 -3.55
CA LEU A 298 16.20 -2.33 -4.62
C LEU A 298 16.81 -1.32 -5.59
N ALA A 299 17.52 -0.30 -5.11
CA ALA A 299 18.12 0.74 -5.96
C ALA A 299 19.25 0.23 -6.86
N ARG A 300 19.92 -0.84 -6.46
CA ARG A 300 21.11 -1.38 -7.13
C ARG A 300 20.87 -2.71 -7.86
N ALA A 301 19.77 -3.40 -7.58
CA ALA A 301 19.48 -4.69 -8.20
C ALA A 301 19.12 -4.57 -9.67
N LYS A 302 19.65 -5.50 -10.47
CA LYS A 302 19.25 -5.67 -11.85
C LYS A 302 17.84 -6.26 -11.96
N TYR A 303 17.47 -7.15 -11.04
CA TYR A 303 16.20 -7.85 -11.12
C TYR A 303 15.38 -7.71 -9.83
N TRP A 304 14.10 -7.40 -9.96
CA TRP A 304 13.10 -7.46 -8.89
C TRP A 304 12.11 -8.58 -9.19
N VAL A 305 11.90 -9.48 -8.24
CA VAL A 305 10.95 -10.60 -8.35
C VAL A 305 9.96 -10.53 -7.20
N GLY A 306 8.69 -10.30 -7.51
CA GLY A 306 7.64 -10.18 -6.50
C GLY A 306 6.29 -10.69 -6.98
N ASN A 307 5.45 -11.14 -6.05
CA ASN A 307 4.06 -11.56 -6.29
C ASN A 307 3.00 -10.53 -5.87
N ILE A 308 3.48 -9.42 -5.31
CA ILE A 308 2.76 -8.24 -4.86
C ILE A 308 3.63 -7.02 -5.24
N VAL A 309 3.17 -5.82 -4.92
CA VAL A 309 3.80 -4.54 -5.24
C VAL A 309 4.97 -4.21 -4.30
N PHE A 310 6.07 -3.71 -4.87
CA PHE A 310 7.16 -3.10 -4.12
C PHE A 310 6.76 -1.70 -3.60
N PRO A 311 7.42 -1.15 -2.57
CA PRO A 311 7.07 0.15 -1.99
C PRO A 311 7.64 1.34 -2.80
N ILE A 312 8.36 1.04 -3.89
CA ILE A 312 8.90 2.00 -4.86
C ILE A 312 8.13 1.83 -6.16
N HIS A 313 7.52 2.92 -6.65
CA HIS A 313 6.71 2.94 -7.88
C HIS A 313 7.47 3.49 -9.08
N THR A 314 8.79 3.67 -8.97
CA THR A 314 9.65 4.21 -10.03
C THR A 314 10.98 3.45 -10.06
N LYS A 315 10.98 2.25 -10.68
CA LYS A 315 12.22 1.49 -10.87
C LYS A 315 13.18 2.20 -11.83
N ARG A 316 14.48 1.87 -11.74
CA ARG A 316 15.45 2.27 -12.77
C ARG A 316 15.08 1.66 -14.11
N LYS A 317 15.41 2.35 -15.20
CA LYS A 317 15.11 1.87 -16.57
C LYS A 317 15.80 0.53 -16.85
N GLU A 318 16.99 0.36 -16.30
CA GLU A 318 17.87 -0.79 -16.47
C GLU A 318 17.47 -1.98 -15.57
N THR A 319 16.68 -1.75 -14.51
CA THR A 319 16.14 -2.80 -13.64
C THR A 319 14.99 -3.52 -14.32
N ILE A 320 14.98 -4.84 -14.27
CA ILE A 320 13.93 -5.71 -14.78
C ILE A 320 13.03 -6.15 -13.62
N TYR A 321 11.73 -5.92 -13.74
CA TYR A 321 10.73 -6.26 -12.74
C TYR A 321 9.82 -7.37 -13.25
N LEU A 322 10.01 -8.55 -12.67
CA LEU A 322 9.15 -9.72 -12.84
C LEU A 322 8.05 -9.72 -11.77
N GLN A 323 6.83 -9.40 -12.20
CA GLN A 323 5.63 -9.56 -11.38
C GLN A 323 5.08 -10.98 -11.61
N THR A 324 4.94 -11.76 -10.56
CA THR A 324 4.47 -13.15 -10.68
C THR A 324 2.97 -13.28 -10.41
N TRP A 325 2.36 -12.27 -9.79
CA TRP A 325 1.03 -12.36 -9.18
C TRP A 325 0.93 -13.59 -8.25
N HIS A 326 -0.29 -13.95 -7.86
CA HIS A 326 -0.52 -14.92 -6.79
C HIS A 326 -1.76 -15.81 -7.03
N GLY A 327 -2.04 -16.18 -8.28
CA GLY A 327 -3.04 -17.20 -8.59
C GLY A 327 -3.97 -16.88 -9.75
N THR A 328 -4.60 -17.91 -10.28
CA THR A 328 -5.68 -17.79 -11.28
C THR A 328 -6.89 -17.08 -10.65
N PRO A 329 -7.41 -16.01 -11.27
CA PRO A 329 -8.47 -15.21 -10.67
C PRO A 329 -9.85 -15.87 -10.78
N LEU A 330 -10.47 -16.17 -9.62
CA LEU A 330 -11.90 -16.49 -9.52
C LEU A 330 -12.75 -15.21 -9.50
N LYS A 331 -12.38 -14.28 -8.62
CA LYS A 331 -13.10 -13.02 -8.36
C LYS A 331 -12.66 -11.95 -9.36
N ARG A 332 -13.55 -11.00 -9.70
CA ARG A 332 -13.17 -9.86 -10.54
C ARG A 332 -12.06 -9.02 -9.89
N LEU A 333 -11.15 -8.50 -10.70
CA LEU A 333 -9.97 -7.76 -10.28
C LEU A 333 -9.85 -6.40 -10.98
N GLY A 334 -9.16 -5.46 -10.35
CA GLY A 334 -8.76 -4.19 -10.97
C GLY A 334 -9.91 -3.46 -11.64
N PHE A 335 -9.76 -3.14 -12.93
CA PHE A 335 -10.73 -2.40 -13.73
C PHE A 335 -12.03 -3.15 -14.05
N ASP A 336 -12.10 -4.45 -13.78
CA ASP A 336 -13.31 -5.25 -14.01
C ASP A 336 -14.25 -5.31 -12.82
N ILE A 337 -13.80 -4.81 -11.66
CA ILE A 337 -14.68 -4.61 -10.53
C ILE A 337 -15.66 -3.48 -10.94
N GLU A 338 -16.94 -3.64 -10.69
CA GLU A 338 -17.95 -2.62 -11.03
C GLU A 338 -18.61 -2.02 -9.79
N VAL A 339 -18.52 -2.73 -8.66
CA VAL A 339 -19.06 -2.32 -7.36
C VAL A 339 -18.07 -1.36 -6.69
N GLU A 340 -18.57 -0.27 -6.11
CA GLU A 340 -17.76 0.66 -5.33
C GLU A 340 -17.13 -0.01 -4.09
N GLY A 341 -15.92 0.38 -3.75
CA GLY A 341 -15.16 -0.22 -2.65
C GLY A 341 -13.70 0.18 -2.65
N PRO A 342 -12.92 -0.23 -1.62
CA PRO A 342 -11.51 0.12 -1.48
C PRO A 342 -10.67 -0.24 -2.71
N GLU A 343 -10.97 -1.36 -3.37
CA GLU A 343 -10.26 -1.79 -4.58
C GLU A 343 -10.49 -0.86 -5.77
N VAL A 344 -11.65 -0.20 -5.85
CA VAL A 344 -11.96 0.81 -6.88
C VAL A 344 -11.12 2.05 -6.65
N LEU A 345 -11.04 2.50 -5.40
CA LEU A 345 -10.22 3.65 -4.99
C LEU A 345 -8.73 3.41 -5.23
N ALA A 346 -8.27 2.16 -5.12
CA ALA A 346 -6.88 1.77 -5.35
C ALA A 346 -6.50 1.57 -6.83
N ARG A 347 -7.46 1.60 -7.78
CA ARG A 347 -7.21 1.27 -9.20
C ARG A 347 -6.15 2.13 -9.85
N GLU A 348 -6.13 3.43 -9.57
CA GLU A 348 -5.17 4.33 -10.20
C GLU A 348 -3.75 4.04 -9.75
N ASN A 349 -3.55 3.83 -8.43
CA ASN A 349 -2.26 3.45 -7.88
C ASN A 349 -1.78 2.11 -8.47
N PHE A 350 -2.69 1.14 -8.56
CA PHE A 350 -2.38 -0.15 -9.16
C PHE A 350 -2.09 -0.03 -10.68
N TYR A 351 -2.80 0.84 -11.39
CA TYR A 351 -2.54 1.11 -12.81
C TYR A 351 -1.14 1.68 -13.02
N ILE A 352 -0.73 2.66 -12.21
CA ILE A 352 0.62 3.24 -12.21
C ILE A 352 1.65 2.13 -11.95
N GLU A 353 1.45 1.35 -10.88
CA GLU A 353 2.35 0.27 -10.50
C GLU A 353 2.52 -0.77 -11.61
N SER A 354 1.41 -1.18 -12.26
CA SER A 354 1.45 -2.15 -13.35
C SER A 354 2.25 -1.70 -14.58
N ARG A 355 2.53 -0.39 -14.72
CA ARG A 355 3.41 0.12 -15.80
C ARG A 355 4.88 -0.12 -15.52
N ASN A 356 5.25 -0.43 -14.28
CA ASN A 356 6.61 -0.76 -13.90
C ASN A 356 6.96 -2.23 -14.15
N TRP A 357 6.00 -3.09 -14.47
CA TRP A 357 6.30 -4.51 -14.69
C TRP A 357 6.81 -4.74 -16.12
N ASP A 358 8.03 -5.28 -16.23
CA ASP A 358 8.56 -5.71 -17.53
C ASP A 358 7.95 -7.06 -17.94
N TYR A 359 7.69 -7.91 -16.96
CA TYR A 359 7.07 -9.23 -17.14
C TYR A 359 5.92 -9.47 -16.15
N LEU A 360 4.87 -10.16 -16.60
CA LEU A 360 3.79 -10.69 -15.77
C LEU A 360 3.58 -12.19 -16.04
N ILE A 361 3.71 -13.03 -15.01
CA ILE A 361 3.41 -14.46 -15.12
C ILE A 361 1.90 -14.71 -15.14
N SER A 362 1.48 -15.65 -15.98
CA SER A 362 0.10 -16.15 -16.03
C SER A 362 0.10 -17.66 -16.20
N GLN A 363 -0.73 -18.35 -15.41
CA GLN A 363 -0.79 -19.82 -15.42
C GLN A 363 -1.38 -20.41 -16.71
N ASN A 364 -2.31 -19.69 -17.32
CA ASN A 364 -3.14 -20.17 -18.42
C ASN A 364 -3.66 -18.99 -19.25
N ARG A 365 -4.12 -19.29 -20.49
CA ARG A 365 -4.72 -18.29 -21.39
C ARG A 365 -5.85 -17.49 -20.76
N TYR A 366 -6.69 -18.16 -19.97
CA TYR A 366 -7.77 -17.52 -19.22
C TYR A 366 -7.21 -16.38 -18.37
N SER A 367 -6.23 -16.63 -17.51
CA SER A 367 -5.61 -15.61 -16.65
C SER A 367 -4.93 -14.51 -17.46
N THR A 368 -4.25 -14.84 -18.55
CA THR A 368 -3.64 -13.85 -19.47
C THR A 368 -4.67 -12.85 -19.97
N ASP A 369 -5.79 -13.34 -20.50
CA ASP A 369 -6.85 -12.50 -21.04
C ASP A 369 -7.48 -11.65 -19.93
N ILE A 370 -7.58 -12.21 -18.72
CA ILE A 370 -8.09 -11.50 -17.56
C ILE A 370 -7.18 -10.36 -17.13
N PHE A 371 -5.91 -10.65 -16.86
CA PHE A 371 -4.93 -9.66 -16.42
C PHE A 371 -4.75 -8.56 -17.47
N LYS A 372 -4.81 -8.89 -18.76
CA LYS A 372 -4.71 -7.91 -19.85
C LYS A 372 -5.78 -6.82 -19.74
N ARG A 373 -7.04 -7.18 -19.47
CA ARG A 373 -8.12 -6.19 -19.30
C ARG A 373 -8.18 -5.61 -17.89
N ALA A 374 -8.12 -6.44 -16.85
CA ALA A 374 -8.31 -6.08 -15.46
C ALA A 374 -7.19 -5.15 -14.96
N PHE A 375 -5.96 -5.36 -15.42
CA PHE A 375 -4.81 -4.54 -15.06
C PHE A 375 -4.44 -3.55 -16.18
N LYS A 376 -5.17 -3.56 -17.30
CA LYS A 376 -4.83 -2.84 -18.54
C LYS A 376 -3.37 -3.07 -18.96
N TYR A 377 -2.80 -4.23 -18.61
CA TYR A 377 -1.37 -4.50 -18.79
C TYR A 377 -1.06 -4.71 -20.27
N LYS A 378 0.01 -4.06 -20.73
CA LYS A 378 0.46 -4.08 -22.13
C LYS A 378 1.90 -4.57 -22.30
N GLY A 379 2.55 -4.93 -21.19
CA GLY A 379 3.90 -5.49 -21.22
C GLY A 379 3.87 -6.97 -21.57
N LYS A 380 4.95 -7.67 -21.25
CA LYS A 380 5.15 -9.05 -21.69
C LYS A 380 4.55 -10.04 -20.70
N PHE A 381 3.65 -10.88 -21.19
CA PHE A 381 3.14 -12.02 -20.43
C PHE A 381 4.07 -13.22 -20.57
N LEU A 382 4.31 -13.92 -19.46
CA LEU A 382 4.91 -15.25 -19.43
C LEU A 382 3.79 -16.25 -19.14
N GLU A 383 3.14 -16.73 -20.20
CA GLU A 383 2.10 -17.77 -20.13
C GLU A 383 2.77 -19.14 -20.09
N VAL A 384 3.24 -19.55 -18.91
CA VAL A 384 4.14 -20.71 -18.72
C VAL A 384 3.68 -21.65 -17.60
N GLY A 385 2.50 -21.46 -17.03
CA GLY A 385 2.12 -22.12 -15.78
C GLY A 385 2.66 -21.37 -14.57
N TYR A 386 2.66 -22.00 -13.41
CA TYR A 386 3.11 -21.37 -12.16
C TYR A 386 4.28 -22.12 -11.48
N PRO A 387 5.43 -21.46 -11.23
CA PRO A 387 6.60 -22.06 -10.58
C PRO A 387 6.31 -22.85 -9.29
N HIS A 388 5.43 -22.35 -8.41
CA HIS A 388 5.08 -23.03 -7.16
C HIS A 388 4.33 -24.36 -7.37
N ASN A 389 3.69 -24.55 -8.53
CA ASN A 389 2.97 -25.77 -8.86
C ASN A 389 3.91 -26.83 -9.46
N ASP A 390 5.18 -26.50 -9.74
CA ASP A 390 6.19 -27.50 -10.15
C ASP A 390 6.34 -28.59 -9.08
N LEU A 391 6.18 -28.24 -7.80
CA LEU A 391 6.18 -29.19 -6.69
C LEU A 391 5.02 -30.20 -6.77
N LEU A 392 3.88 -29.78 -7.30
CA LEU A 392 2.64 -30.56 -7.32
C LEU A 392 2.48 -31.40 -8.60
N SER A 393 3.15 -31.01 -9.68
CA SER A 393 3.08 -31.65 -11.00
C SER A 393 4.17 -32.70 -11.20
N ASN A 394 5.32 -32.56 -10.54
CA ASN A 394 6.40 -33.52 -10.59
C ASN A 394 6.10 -34.78 -9.74
N LYS A 395 6.93 -35.82 -9.93
CA LYS A 395 6.89 -37.00 -9.07
C LYS A 395 7.09 -36.56 -7.61
N VAL A 396 6.12 -36.86 -6.76
CA VAL A 396 6.16 -36.55 -5.33
C VAL A 396 7.41 -37.16 -4.70
N ASP A 397 8.19 -36.34 -4.01
CA ASP A 397 9.28 -36.79 -3.16
C ASP A 397 8.74 -37.17 -1.79
N ASP A 398 8.65 -38.48 -1.55
CA ASP A 398 8.17 -39.05 -0.28
C ASP A 398 8.97 -38.52 0.93
N ARG A 399 10.27 -38.20 0.75
CA ARG A 399 11.09 -37.65 1.84
C ARG A 399 10.62 -36.26 2.23
N LYS A 400 10.27 -35.42 1.25
CA LYS A 400 9.72 -34.08 1.50
C LYS A 400 8.35 -34.18 2.18
N VAL A 401 7.50 -35.09 1.72
CA VAL A 401 6.20 -35.37 2.38
C VAL A 401 6.40 -35.76 3.84
N GLU A 402 7.31 -36.69 4.13
CA GLU A 402 7.61 -37.09 5.51
C GLU A 402 8.18 -35.94 6.34
N GLN A 403 9.08 -35.12 5.79
CA GLN A 403 9.63 -33.95 6.47
C GLN A 403 8.54 -32.94 6.86
N ILE A 404 7.62 -32.63 5.95
CA ILE A 404 6.51 -31.69 6.20
C ILE A 404 5.56 -32.28 7.25
N LYS A 405 5.16 -33.55 7.11
CA LYS A 405 4.29 -34.23 8.09
C LYS A 405 4.93 -34.26 9.48
N ASN A 406 6.22 -34.56 9.58
CA ASN A 406 6.96 -34.54 10.85
C ASN A 406 7.07 -33.13 11.44
N LYS A 407 7.28 -32.10 10.61
CA LYS A 407 7.35 -30.70 11.04
C LYS A 407 6.04 -30.22 11.66
N ILE A 408 4.90 -30.68 11.14
CA ILE A 408 3.57 -30.35 11.66
C ILE A 408 3.19 -31.28 12.84
N GLY A 409 3.79 -32.47 12.94
CA GLY A 409 3.46 -33.47 13.96
C GLY A 409 2.28 -34.37 13.58
N LEU A 410 2.09 -34.63 12.28
CA LEU A 410 0.97 -35.41 11.77
C LEU A 410 1.18 -36.93 11.93
N PRO A 411 0.11 -37.68 12.24
CA PRO A 411 0.16 -39.15 12.23
C PRO A 411 0.36 -39.70 10.80
N LYS A 412 1.17 -40.75 10.67
CA LYS A 412 1.54 -41.32 9.36
C LYS A 412 0.39 -42.02 8.62
N ASN A 413 -0.56 -42.60 9.36
CA ASN A 413 -1.58 -43.52 8.83
C ASN A 413 -2.99 -42.89 8.75
N LYS A 414 -3.10 -41.56 8.78
CA LYS A 414 -4.38 -40.86 8.64
C LYS A 414 -4.44 -40.07 7.34
N LYS A 415 -5.64 -40.01 6.77
CA LYS A 415 -5.98 -39.13 5.66
C LYS A 415 -5.85 -37.68 6.12
N VAL A 416 -5.27 -36.81 5.29
CA VAL A 416 -5.03 -35.40 5.60
C VAL A 416 -5.99 -34.54 4.79
N VAL A 417 -6.89 -33.81 5.45
CA VAL A 417 -7.81 -32.87 4.83
C VAL A 417 -7.30 -31.46 5.05
N LEU A 418 -7.09 -30.68 4.00
CA LEU A 418 -6.78 -29.25 4.11
C LEU A 418 -8.06 -28.45 3.99
N TYR A 419 -8.44 -27.72 5.03
CA TYR A 419 -9.50 -26.73 4.99
C TYR A 419 -8.92 -25.32 4.86
N ALA A 420 -9.19 -24.66 3.73
CA ALA A 420 -8.67 -23.34 3.40
C ALA A 420 -9.78 -22.40 2.92
N PRO A 421 -10.64 -21.88 3.83
CA PRO A 421 -11.71 -20.96 3.49
C PRO A 421 -11.19 -19.54 3.19
N THR A 422 -11.99 -18.75 2.49
CA THR A 422 -11.72 -17.32 2.27
C THR A 422 -12.16 -16.47 3.46
N TRP A 423 -11.54 -15.30 3.61
CA TRP A 423 -11.94 -14.32 4.63
C TRP A 423 -13.34 -13.75 4.38
N ARG A 424 -14.04 -13.43 5.47
CA ARG A 424 -15.37 -12.79 5.48
C ARG A 424 -15.28 -11.48 6.27
N ASP A 425 -15.52 -10.36 5.60
CA ASP A 425 -15.46 -9.03 6.24
C ASP A 425 -16.61 -8.79 7.22
N ASP A 426 -17.77 -9.42 7.00
CA ASP A 426 -18.96 -9.28 7.84
C ASP A 426 -18.90 -10.07 9.16
N GLN A 427 -17.89 -10.91 9.35
CA GLN A 427 -17.65 -11.65 10.58
C GLN A 427 -16.53 -11.07 11.45
N ALA A 428 -15.94 -9.94 11.04
CA ALA A 428 -14.96 -9.20 11.82
C ALA A 428 -15.66 -8.31 12.87
N THR A 429 -16.24 -8.91 13.91
CA THR A 429 -16.77 -8.15 15.05
C THR A 429 -15.68 -7.87 16.07
N GLY A 430 -15.57 -6.60 16.48
CA GLY A 430 -14.57 -6.12 17.42
C GLY A 430 -14.82 -6.59 18.85
N SER A 431 -14.28 -7.75 19.21
CA SER A 431 -13.92 -8.15 20.58
C SER A 431 -13.23 -9.52 20.52
N TRP A 432 -12.05 -9.61 21.12
CA TRP A 432 -11.06 -10.69 21.01
C TRP A 432 -11.44 -12.03 21.67
N GLU A 433 -12.70 -12.46 21.62
CA GLU A 433 -13.16 -13.71 22.21
C GLU A 433 -14.55 -14.05 21.63
N TYR A 434 -14.67 -14.58 20.41
CA TYR A 434 -15.81 -15.43 20.00
C TYR A 434 -15.47 -16.21 18.72
N GLU A 435 -16.01 -17.42 18.66
CA GLU A 435 -15.81 -18.52 17.71
C GLU A 435 -15.45 -18.10 16.28
N PHE A 436 -14.24 -18.48 15.87
CA PHE A 436 -13.75 -18.31 14.51
C PHE A 436 -14.76 -18.85 13.49
N GLY A 437 -15.18 -17.99 12.55
CA GLY A 437 -16.16 -18.21 11.48
C GLY A 437 -15.79 -19.26 10.43
N LEU A 438 -15.31 -20.42 10.87
CA LEU A 438 -14.97 -21.56 10.03
C LEU A 438 -16.21 -22.30 9.53
N ALA A 439 -17.39 -22.00 10.10
CA ALA A 439 -18.67 -22.66 9.81
C ALA A 439 -18.61 -24.20 9.94
N LEU A 440 -17.73 -24.71 10.81
CA LEU A 440 -17.55 -26.13 11.09
C LEU A 440 -17.83 -26.41 12.58
N ASP A 441 -18.66 -27.42 12.84
CA ASP A 441 -18.78 -28.04 14.16
C ASP A 441 -17.71 -29.13 14.29
N PHE A 442 -16.64 -28.81 15.00
CA PHE A 442 -15.51 -29.72 15.25
C PHE A 442 -15.90 -30.96 16.04
N LYS A 443 -16.90 -30.88 16.92
CA LYS A 443 -17.36 -32.01 17.71
C LYS A 443 -17.97 -33.07 16.80
N GLU A 444 -18.84 -32.65 15.91
CA GLU A 444 -19.47 -33.55 14.94
C GLU A 444 -18.40 -34.15 14.00
N LEU A 445 -17.52 -33.32 13.43
CA LEU A 445 -16.41 -33.80 12.59
C LEU A 445 -15.52 -34.81 13.31
N ALA A 446 -15.12 -34.52 14.55
CA ALA A 446 -14.27 -35.41 15.32
C ALA A 446 -14.99 -36.74 15.62
N SER A 447 -16.28 -36.69 15.95
CA SER A 447 -17.07 -37.91 16.24
C SER A 447 -17.18 -38.87 15.05
N LYS A 448 -17.11 -38.35 13.82
CA LYS A 448 -17.26 -39.13 12.59
C LYS A 448 -15.93 -39.49 11.93
N LEU A 449 -14.98 -38.57 11.90
CA LEU A 449 -13.80 -38.66 11.03
C LEU A 449 -12.47 -38.84 11.76
N SER A 450 -12.40 -38.55 13.08
CA SER A 450 -11.11 -38.48 13.80
C SER A 450 -10.30 -39.77 13.86
N LYS A 451 -10.96 -40.93 13.66
CA LYS A 451 -10.29 -42.23 13.66
C LYS A 451 -9.27 -42.35 12.54
N ASP A 452 -9.66 -41.95 11.33
CA ASP A 452 -8.89 -42.21 10.10
C ASP A 452 -8.45 -40.92 9.40
N THR A 453 -8.89 -39.74 9.86
CA THR A 453 -8.63 -38.44 9.24
C THR A 453 -8.06 -37.42 10.23
N VAL A 454 -7.26 -36.48 9.72
CA VAL A 454 -6.87 -35.23 10.39
C VAL A 454 -7.16 -34.04 9.48
N PHE A 455 -7.42 -32.88 10.09
CA PHE A 455 -7.68 -31.63 9.39
C PHE A 455 -6.53 -30.65 9.63
N LEU A 456 -6.03 -30.07 8.54
CA LEU A 456 -5.18 -28.89 8.56
C LEU A 456 -6.07 -27.69 8.29
N ILE A 457 -6.14 -26.75 9.23
CA ILE A 457 -6.94 -25.54 9.06
C ILE A 457 -6.02 -24.38 8.69
N ARG A 458 -6.26 -23.81 7.51
CA ARG A 458 -5.54 -22.66 6.98
C ARG A 458 -6.45 -21.44 7.02
N GLY A 459 -6.40 -20.71 8.13
CA GLY A 459 -7.07 -19.43 8.28
C GLY A 459 -6.46 -18.33 7.41
N HIS A 460 -7.17 -17.22 7.30
CA HIS A 460 -6.66 -16.03 6.64
C HIS A 460 -5.49 -15.42 7.43
N HIS A 461 -4.57 -14.70 6.79
CA HIS A 461 -3.41 -14.10 7.47
C HIS A 461 -3.75 -13.00 8.50
N LEU A 462 -5.01 -12.55 8.56
CA LEU A 462 -5.52 -11.65 9.62
C LEU A 462 -5.98 -12.42 10.86
N VAL A 463 -6.07 -13.75 10.77
CA VAL A 463 -6.31 -14.66 11.88
C VAL A 463 -4.98 -14.88 12.59
N ASN A 464 -4.87 -14.36 13.82
CA ASN A 464 -3.66 -14.53 14.61
C ASN A 464 -3.43 -15.99 15.01
N GLU A 465 -4.50 -16.70 15.36
CA GLU A 465 -4.47 -18.12 15.72
C GLU A 465 -5.89 -18.68 15.71
N ILE A 466 -6.04 -19.91 15.27
CA ILE A 466 -7.27 -20.66 15.46
C ILE A 466 -7.12 -21.41 16.78
N LEU A 467 -7.81 -20.95 17.82
CA LEU A 467 -7.80 -21.62 19.12
C LEU A 467 -8.52 -22.97 18.99
N VAL A 468 -7.74 -24.04 18.92
CA VAL A 468 -8.24 -25.42 18.91
C VAL A 468 -8.35 -25.89 20.35
N SER A 469 -9.54 -26.34 20.76
CA SER A 469 -9.74 -26.98 22.08
C SER A 469 -8.81 -28.19 22.23
N GLU A 470 -8.25 -28.38 23.42
CA GLU A 470 -7.32 -29.47 23.75
C GLU A 470 -7.87 -30.86 23.37
N GLU A 471 -9.20 -31.02 23.41
CA GLU A 471 -9.90 -32.25 23.02
C GLU A 471 -9.76 -32.62 21.53
N TYR A 472 -9.44 -31.65 20.66
CA TYR A 472 -9.33 -31.83 19.22
C TYR A 472 -7.90 -31.72 18.68
N LYS A 473 -6.88 -31.55 19.54
CA LYS A 473 -5.48 -31.29 19.11
C LYS A 473 -4.86 -32.40 18.25
N ASP A 474 -5.32 -33.63 18.40
CA ASP A 474 -4.84 -34.80 17.64
C ASP A 474 -5.65 -35.03 16.33
N PHE A 475 -6.58 -34.12 16.05
CA PHE A 475 -7.49 -34.15 14.91
C PHE A 475 -7.43 -32.87 14.08
N ILE A 476 -7.42 -31.69 14.71
CA ILE A 476 -7.39 -30.38 14.08
C ILE A 476 -6.03 -29.71 14.34
N TYR A 477 -5.34 -29.37 13.26
CA TYR A 477 -4.04 -28.71 13.28
C TYR A 477 -4.16 -27.31 12.68
N ASP A 478 -3.91 -26.26 13.46
CA ASP A 478 -3.81 -24.91 12.93
C ASP A 478 -2.50 -24.77 12.14
N VAL A 479 -2.63 -24.58 10.83
CA VAL A 479 -1.51 -24.35 9.91
C VAL A 479 -1.55 -22.94 9.31
N SER A 480 -2.28 -22.00 9.90
CA SER A 480 -2.42 -20.60 9.43
C SER A 480 -1.10 -19.83 9.35
N LYS A 481 -0.10 -20.21 10.16
CA LYS A 481 1.26 -19.62 10.18
C LYS A 481 2.28 -20.36 9.30
N PHE A 482 1.90 -21.46 8.66
CA PHE A 482 2.80 -22.21 7.77
C PHE A 482 3.08 -21.41 6.50
N ASP A 483 4.33 -21.17 6.09
CA ASP A 483 4.56 -20.17 5.03
C ASP A 483 4.03 -20.58 3.66
N ASP A 484 4.19 -21.85 3.30
CA ASP A 484 3.95 -22.33 1.94
C ASP A 484 2.74 -23.26 1.86
N VAL A 485 1.72 -22.83 1.10
CA VAL A 485 0.50 -23.62 0.89
C VAL A 485 0.72 -24.79 -0.06
N GLN A 486 1.75 -24.72 -0.92
CA GLN A 486 2.10 -25.83 -1.81
C GLN A 486 2.64 -27.04 -1.03
N ASP A 487 3.38 -26.81 0.06
CA ASP A 487 3.82 -27.89 0.95
C ASP A 487 2.60 -28.54 1.66
N LEU A 488 1.59 -27.74 2.05
CA LEU A 488 0.33 -28.27 2.62
C LEU A 488 -0.44 -29.07 1.56
N ALA A 489 -0.60 -28.52 0.36
CA ALA A 489 -1.27 -29.20 -0.75
C ALA A 489 -0.61 -30.54 -1.11
N LEU A 490 0.72 -30.60 -1.05
CA LEU A 490 1.49 -31.82 -1.32
C LEU A 490 1.12 -32.96 -0.37
N ILE A 491 0.98 -32.65 0.93
CA ILE A 491 0.72 -33.66 1.97
C ILE A 491 -0.77 -33.97 2.18
N SER A 492 -1.68 -33.19 1.61
CA SER A 492 -3.13 -33.33 1.76
C SER A 492 -3.72 -34.29 0.74
N ASP A 493 -4.71 -35.08 1.16
CA ASP A 493 -5.46 -36.01 0.32
C ASP A 493 -6.75 -35.39 -0.23
N ILE A 494 -7.31 -34.41 0.47
CA ILE A 494 -8.53 -33.68 0.09
C ILE A 494 -8.32 -32.20 0.38
N LEU A 495 -8.75 -31.33 -0.54
CA LEU A 495 -8.93 -29.90 -0.28
C LEU A 495 -10.41 -29.61 -0.01
N ILE A 496 -10.70 -28.92 1.08
CA ILE A 496 -11.97 -28.25 1.34
C ILE A 496 -11.72 -26.74 1.24
N THR A 497 -12.44 -26.05 0.37
CA THR A 497 -12.35 -24.60 0.22
C THR A 497 -13.69 -24.02 -0.19
N ASP A 498 -13.76 -22.72 -0.47
CA ASP A 498 -14.97 -22.00 -0.86
C ASP A 498 -14.74 -21.20 -2.16
N TYR A 499 -14.40 -19.92 -2.03
CA TYR A 499 -14.20 -18.94 -3.10
C TYR A 499 -12.73 -18.50 -3.18
N SER A 500 -11.83 -19.33 -2.67
CA SER A 500 -10.38 -19.14 -2.74
C SER A 500 -9.88 -19.51 -4.14
N SER A 501 -8.83 -18.86 -4.64
CA SER A 501 -8.17 -19.32 -5.87
C SER A 501 -7.31 -20.57 -5.67
N VAL A 502 -7.12 -21.03 -4.42
CA VAL A 502 -6.22 -22.17 -4.11
C VAL A 502 -6.62 -23.47 -4.81
N PHE A 503 -7.90 -23.66 -5.16
CA PHE A 503 -8.32 -24.87 -5.88
C PHE A 503 -7.76 -24.94 -7.30
N PHE A 504 -7.45 -23.81 -7.96
CA PHE A 504 -6.77 -23.84 -9.25
C PHE A 504 -5.40 -24.50 -9.13
N ASP A 505 -4.64 -24.16 -8.09
CA ASP A 505 -3.31 -24.70 -7.83
C ASP A 505 -3.38 -26.14 -7.31
N PHE A 506 -4.27 -26.40 -6.34
CA PHE A 506 -4.44 -27.75 -5.79
C PHE A 506 -4.88 -28.76 -6.85
N SER A 507 -5.62 -28.33 -7.87
CA SER A 507 -6.09 -29.24 -8.93
C SER A 507 -4.97 -29.86 -9.76
N VAL A 508 -3.74 -29.31 -9.70
CA VAL A 508 -2.55 -29.92 -10.30
C VAL A 508 -2.26 -31.29 -9.68
N THR A 509 -2.57 -31.49 -8.39
CA THR A 509 -2.38 -32.77 -7.68
C THR A 509 -3.30 -33.90 -8.17
N ARG A 510 -4.36 -33.57 -8.90
CA ARG A 510 -5.45 -34.50 -9.28
C ARG A 510 -6.21 -35.11 -8.11
N LYS A 511 -6.07 -34.55 -6.90
CA LYS A 511 -6.77 -35.00 -5.70
C LYS A 511 -8.15 -34.33 -5.55
N PRO A 512 -9.10 -34.96 -4.86
CA PRO A 512 -10.45 -34.44 -4.66
C PRO A 512 -10.49 -33.03 -4.05
N ILE A 513 -11.46 -32.23 -4.51
CA ILE A 513 -11.74 -30.88 -4.01
C ILE A 513 -13.22 -30.79 -3.66
N LEU A 514 -13.53 -30.36 -2.44
CA LEU A 514 -14.89 -30.13 -1.96
C LEU A 514 -15.10 -28.64 -1.70
N PHE A 515 -16.17 -28.07 -2.24
CA PHE A 515 -16.46 -26.65 -2.11
C PHE A 515 -17.51 -26.42 -1.02
N TYR A 516 -17.08 -26.12 0.21
CA TYR A 516 -18.00 -25.84 1.31
C TYR A 516 -18.46 -24.37 1.28
N VAL A 517 -19.60 -24.15 0.64
CA VAL A 517 -20.17 -22.85 0.27
C VAL A 517 -21.48 -22.58 1.01
N TYR A 518 -21.45 -22.71 2.34
CA TYR A 518 -22.60 -22.55 3.24
C TYR A 518 -23.35 -21.22 3.07
N ASP A 519 -22.67 -20.19 2.55
CA ASP A 519 -23.17 -18.83 2.36
C ASP A 519 -23.30 -18.43 0.87
N TYR A 520 -23.30 -19.38 -0.07
CA TYR A 520 -23.23 -19.10 -1.52
C TYR A 520 -24.22 -18.06 -2.03
N LYS A 521 -25.48 -18.11 -1.56
CA LYS A 521 -26.52 -17.16 -1.99
C LYS A 521 -26.15 -15.73 -1.60
N GLU A 522 -25.78 -15.51 -0.35
CA GLU A 522 -25.39 -14.18 0.15
C GLU A 522 -24.07 -13.73 -0.47
N TYR A 523 -23.11 -14.64 -0.58
CA TYR A 523 -21.77 -14.34 -1.08
C TYR A 523 -21.80 -13.95 -2.56
N LYS A 524 -22.62 -14.63 -3.38
CA LYS A 524 -22.80 -14.33 -4.81
C LYS A 524 -23.41 -12.95 -5.05
N GLU A 525 -24.31 -12.50 -4.18
CA GLU A 525 -24.98 -11.20 -4.28
C GLU A 525 -24.10 -10.04 -3.76
N LYS A 526 -23.32 -10.26 -2.70
CA LYS A 526 -22.46 -9.23 -2.08
C LYS A 526 -21.14 -9.00 -2.81
N LEU A 527 -20.67 -9.98 -3.59
CA LEU A 527 -19.34 -9.91 -4.20
C LEU A 527 -19.24 -9.02 -5.44
N ARG A 528 -18.02 -8.56 -5.69
CA ARG A 528 -17.49 -8.00 -6.95
C ARG A 528 -17.64 -8.90 -8.21
N GLY A 529 -18.41 -9.99 -8.14
CA GLY A 529 -18.65 -10.97 -9.19
C GLY A 529 -17.54 -12.01 -9.35
N PHE A 530 -17.90 -13.16 -9.92
CA PHE A 530 -16.96 -14.18 -10.37
C PHE A 530 -16.78 -14.13 -11.89
N TYR A 531 -15.61 -14.55 -12.34
CA TYR A 531 -15.33 -14.81 -13.74
C TYR A 531 -15.73 -16.23 -14.17
N VAL A 532 -15.89 -17.14 -13.21
CA VAL A 532 -16.21 -18.55 -13.44
C VAL A 532 -17.64 -18.83 -12.95
N ASP A 533 -18.39 -19.61 -13.72
CA ASP A 533 -19.68 -20.15 -13.29
C ASP A 533 -19.46 -21.37 -12.39
N MET A 534 -19.50 -21.16 -11.07
CA MET A 534 -19.19 -22.21 -10.09
C MET A 534 -20.15 -23.41 -10.19
N ASP A 535 -21.42 -23.18 -10.55
CA ASP A 535 -22.42 -24.24 -10.67
C ASP A 535 -22.10 -25.22 -11.82
N LYS A 536 -21.32 -24.78 -12.81
CA LYS A 536 -21.03 -25.55 -14.03
C LYS A 536 -19.60 -26.02 -14.16
N GLU A 537 -18.65 -25.24 -13.65
CA GLU A 537 -17.22 -25.43 -13.98
C GLU A 537 -16.39 -26.05 -12.85
N MET A 538 -16.89 -26.10 -11.60
CA MET A 538 -16.06 -26.56 -10.49
C MET A 538 -15.67 -28.04 -10.63
N PRO A 539 -14.42 -28.40 -10.29
CA PRO A 539 -13.90 -29.77 -10.37
C PRO A 539 -14.39 -30.67 -9.21
N GLY A 540 -15.38 -30.24 -8.45
CA GLY A 540 -15.92 -30.93 -7.29
C GLY A 540 -17.29 -30.37 -6.87
N PRO A 541 -17.97 -31.02 -5.92
CA PRO A 541 -19.32 -30.64 -5.51
C PRO A 541 -19.34 -29.33 -4.73
N LEU A 542 -20.40 -28.54 -4.97
CA LEU A 542 -20.79 -27.42 -4.10
C LEU A 542 -21.63 -27.97 -2.93
N ILE A 543 -21.10 -27.85 -1.73
CA ILE A 543 -21.65 -28.40 -0.50
C ILE A 543 -22.09 -27.26 0.41
N TYR A 544 -23.34 -27.31 0.89
CA TYR A 544 -23.95 -26.21 1.64
C TYR A 544 -24.09 -26.50 3.14
N LYS A 545 -23.96 -27.76 3.55
CA LYS A 545 -24.16 -28.22 4.93
C LYS A 545 -23.02 -29.14 5.34
N GLN A 546 -22.66 -29.10 6.62
CA GLN A 546 -21.60 -29.94 7.15
C GLN A 546 -21.92 -31.45 7.07
N GLU A 547 -23.17 -31.86 7.25
CA GLU A 547 -23.56 -33.27 7.11
C GLU A 547 -23.20 -33.82 5.72
N ASP A 548 -23.51 -33.06 4.67
CA ASP A 548 -23.16 -33.40 3.28
C ASP A 548 -21.64 -33.40 3.06
N LEU A 549 -20.90 -32.54 3.78
CA LEU A 549 -19.44 -32.50 3.75
C LEU A 549 -18.83 -33.75 4.36
N ILE A 550 -19.33 -34.20 5.51
CA ILE A 550 -18.89 -35.45 6.17
C ILE A 550 -19.17 -36.63 5.24
N ASN A 551 -20.38 -36.71 4.69
CA ASN A 551 -20.77 -37.77 3.74
C ASN A 551 -19.84 -37.79 2.51
N ALA A 552 -19.49 -36.63 1.97
CA ALA A 552 -18.57 -36.54 0.83
C ALA A 552 -17.14 -37.01 1.17
N ILE A 553 -16.65 -36.74 2.39
CA ILE A 553 -15.32 -37.20 2.85
C ILE A 553 -15.29 -38.72 3.05
N GLU A 554 -16.35 -39.29 3.62
CA GLU A 554 -16.50 -40.74 3.82
C GLU A 554 -16.59 -41.49 2.48
N ASN A 555 -17.26 -40.91 1.49
CA ASN A 555 -17.51 -41.51 0.17
C ASN A 555 -16.67 -40.86 -0.95
N ILE A 556 -15.45 -40.42 -0.62
CA ILE A 556 -14.64 -39.59 -1.52
C ILE A 556 -14.35 -40.23 -2.89
N GLU A 557 -14.28 -41.56 -2.95
CA GLU A 557 -14.02 -42.26 -4.22
C GLU A 557 -15.21 -42.24 -5.17
N GLU A 558 -16.44 -42.21 -4.64
CA GLU A 558 -17.63 -42.02 -5.46
C GLU A 558 -17.66 -40.59 -6.02
N ILE A 559 -17.30 -39.59 -5.19
CA ILE A 559 -17.16 -38.20 -5.62
C ILE A 559 -16.11 -38.07 -6.72
N ASN A 560 -14.96 -38.74 -6.59
CA ASN A 560 -13.91 -38.73 -7.60
C ASN A 560 -14.40 -39.26 -8.95
N GLU A 561 -15.12 -40.38 -8.97
CA GLU A 561 -15.67 -40.93 -10.20
C GLU A 561 -16.78 -40.06 -10.79
N GLU A 562 -17.67 -39.51 -9.96
CA GLU A 562 -18.74 -38.59 -10.41
C GLU A 562 -18.16 -37.33 -11.07
N TYR A 563 -17.11 -36.73 -10.49
CA TYR A 563 -16.55 -35.46 -10.96
C TYR A 563 -15.37 -35.61 -11.93
N LYS A 564 -14.93 -36.82 -12.25
CA LYS A 564 -13.75 -37.11 -13.09
C LYS A 564 -13.68 -36.30 -14.38
N LEU A 565 -14.75 -36.32 -15.18
CA LEU A 565 -14.79 -35.60 -16.48
C LEU A 565 -14.77 -34.07 -16.31
N ARG A 566 -15.39 -33.55 -15.23
CA ARG A 566 -15.32 -32.12 -14.91
C ARG A 566 -13.93 -31.73 -14.48
N TYR A 567 -13.29 -32.53 -13.63
CA TYR A 567 -11.91 -32.34 -13.19
C TYR A 567 -10.92 -32.34 -14.36
N GLU A 568 -11.05 -33.30 -15.28
CA GLU A 568 -10.24 -33.35 -16.50
C GLU A 568 -10.43 -32.12 -17.38
N SER A 569 -11.68 -31.67 -17.55
CA SER A 569 -11.99 -30.47 -18.34
C SER A 569 -11.46 -29.20 -17.68
N PHE A 570 -11.55 -29.13 -16.34
CA PHE A 570 -11.01 -28.05 -15.54
C PHE A 570 -9.49 -27.95 -15.69
N THR A 571 -8.77 -29.05 -15.47
CA THR A 571 -7.31 -29.09 -15.60
C THR A 571 -6.81 -28.84 -17.02
N ARG A 572 -7.52 -29.32 -18.06
CA ARG A 572 -7.23 -28.97 -19.46
C ARG A 572 -7.39 -27.47 -19.74
N LYS A 573 -8.30 -26.79 -19.05
CA LYS A 573 -8.54 -25.36 -19.21
C LYS A 573 -7.56 -24.50 -18.41
N TYR A 574 -7.28 -24.87 -17.16
CA TYR A 574 -6.57 -24.01 -16.22
C TYR A 574 -5.12 -24.45 -15.90
N ASN A 575 -4.76 -25.72 -16.08
CA ASN A 575 -3.47 -26.26 -15.61
C ASN A 575 -2.65 -26.96 -16.70
N TYR A 576 -2.99 -26.76 -17.98
CA TYR A 576 -2.32 -27.44 -19.10
C TYR A 576 -0.83 -27.06 -19.27
N LEU A 577 -0.38 -26.00 -18.58
CA LEU A 577 1.01 -25.55 -18.58
C LEU A 577 1.78 -25.93 -17.30
N ASP A 578 1.10 -26.36 -16.23
CA ASP A 578 1.75 -26.78 -14.98
C ASP A 578 2.39 -28.17 -15.15
N ASN A 579 3.56 -28.19 -15.78
CA ASN A 579 4.23 -29.39 -16.29
C ASN A 579 5.53 -29.76 -15.53
N GLY A 580 5.81 -29.10 -14.41
CA GLY A 580 6.96 -29.40 -13.55
C GLY A 580 8.24 -28.63 -13.88
N ASN A 581 8.22 -27.73 -14.87
CA ASN A 581 9.38 -26.91 -15.25
C ASN A 581 9.04 -25.42 -15.46
N CYS A 582 7.97 -24.92 -14.85
CA CYS A 582 7.55 -23.53 -14.98
C CYS A 582 8.64 -22.57 -14.46
N ALA A 583 9.29 -22.89 -13.34
CA ALA A 583 10.39 -22.09 -12.78
C ALA A 583 11.56 -21.96 -13.78
N GLN A 584 11.95 -23.07 -14.41
CA GLN A 584 12.99 -23.08 -15.44
C GLN A 584 12.62 -22.15 -16.61
N GLN A 585 11.42 -22.28 -17.16
CA GLN A 585 10.98 -21.46 -18.30
C GLN A 585 10.98 -19.96 -17.98
N VAL A 586 10.57 -19.59 -16.76
CA VAL A 586 10.65 -18.21 -16.29
C VAL A 586 12.11 -17.74 -16.23
N VAL A 587 13.00 -18.58 -15.70
CA VAL A 587 14.40 -18.22 -15.49
C VAL A 587 15.11 -17.98 -16.82
N GLU A 588 14.97 -18.90 -17.77
CA GLU A 588 15.56 -18.82 -19.12
C GLU A 588 15.07 -17.59 -19.90
N GLU A 589 13.84 -17.15 -19.67
CA GLU A 589 13.27 -16.02 -20.38
C GLU A 589 13.66 -14.66 -19.78
N VAL A 590 13.77 -14.58 -18.45
CA VAL A 590 13.93 -13.31 -17.73
C VAL A 590 15.38 -12.98 -17.39
N PHE A 591 16.18 -13.97 -16.97
CA PHE A 591 17.52 -13.75 -16.43
C PHE A 591 18.55 -14.23 -17.45
N ARG A 592 19.25 -13.28 -18.08
CA ARG A 592 20.20 -13.53 -19.18
C ARG A 592 21.51 -12.78 -18.99
#